data_AF-A0A944BGV0-F1
#
_entry.id   AF-A0A944BGV0-F1
#
_cell.length_a   1.000
_cell.length_b   1.000
_cell.length_c   1.000
_cell.angle_alpha   90.00
_cell.angle_beta   90.00
_cell.angle_gamma   90.00
#
_symmetry.space_group_name_H-M   'P 1'
#
loop_
_entity.id
_entity.type
_entity.pdbx_description
1 polymer ?
#
loop_
_entity_poly.entity_id
_entity_poly.type
_entity_poly.pdbx_seq_one_letter_code
_entity_poly.pdbx_strand_id
1 'polypeptide(L)'
;MNFVEELKWRGMLQDIMPGTEDQLKKEMTVAYVGIDPTADSLHIGHLCGIMMLRHFQRCGHKPIALVGGATGMIGDPSGKSAERNLLDEATLQHNLECIKKQLEKFLDFNSDAVNAATLVNNYDWMKDFTFLDFARKVGKLITVNYMMAKDSVKKRFNGEYNEGMSFTEFTYQLIQGYDFVYLNKNYNCKMQMGGSDQWGNITTGTELIRRMGGGDAYALTCPLITKADGTKFGKTESGNIWLDRRYTSPYKFYQFWLNVSDVDAQRYIKIFTNIEQDECNLLIEEHNKAPHLRLLQKRLAKDVTIMVHSEEDYNKSVEASNILFGNSTAEQLHNLDETTLLDVFDGVPRVEIDREAIISGVGLIPFLSDITNILPSKGEARKLIQS
;
A
#
# COMPACT_ATOMS: atom_id res chain seq x y z
N MET A 1 3.95 12.16 22.23
CA MET A 1 2.83 11.44 21.60
C MET A 1 2.97 9.95 21.94
N ASN A 2 1.92 9.29 22.42
CA ASN A 2 1.97 7.84 22.72
C ASN A 2 1.56 7.07 21.45
N PHE A 3 2.42 6.18 20.96
CA PHE A 3 2.18 5.41 19.73
C PHE A 3 0.96 4.49 19.80
N VAL A 4 0.73 3.83 20.94
CA VAL A 4 -0.40 2.92 21.10
C VAL A 4 -1.72 3.70 21.07
N GLU A 5 -1.78 4.85 21.74
CA GLU A 5 -2.95 5.74 21.68
C GLU A 5 -3.16 6.31 20.27
N GLU A 6 -2.07 6.67 19.58
CA GLU A 6 -2.11 7.12 18.18
C GLU A 6 -2.76 6.07 17.27
N LEU A 7 -2.37 4.80 17.40
CA LEU A 7 -2.99 3.72 16.61
C LEU A 7 -4.43 3.43 17.03
N LYS A 8 -4.75 3.51 18.32
CA LYS A 8 -6.12 3.26 18.83
C LYS A 8 -7.13 4.21 18.20
N TRP A 9 -6.90 5.53 18.28
CA TRP A 9 -7.88 6.48 17.76
C TRP A 9 -7.96 6.45 16.22
N ARG A 10 -6.85 6.11 15.56
CA ARG A 10 -6.82 5.92 14.10
C ARG A 10 -7.53 4.65 13.63
N GLY A 11 -7.89 3.74 14.55
CA GLY A 11 -8.45 2.43 14.22
C GLY A 11 -7.43 1.49 13.58
N MET A 12 -6.14 1.66 13.91
CA MET A 12 -5.01 0.91 13.37
C MET A 12 -4.45 -0.13 14.35
N LEU A 13 -5.06 -0.30 15.52
CA LEU A 13 -4.68 -1.32 16.49
C LEU A 13 -5.66 -2.50 16.42
N GLN A 14 -5.16 -3.70 16.11
CA GLN A 14 -5.94 -4.94 16.21
C GLN A 14 -5.45 -5.79 17.40
N ASP A 15 -4.24 -6.34 17.31
CA ASP A 15 -3.66 -7.16 18.38
C ASP A 15 -2.37 -6.52 18.89
N ILE A 16 -2.11 -6.67 20.20
CA ILE A 16 -0.91 -6.16 20.86
C ILE A 16 -0.45 -7.14 21.92
N MET A 17 0.84 -7.46 21.94
CA MET A 17 1.43 -8.33 22.95
C MET A 17 1.47 -7.61 24.31
N PRO A 18 1.20 -8.28 25.44
CA PRO A 18 1.32 -7.68 26.77
C PRO A 18 2.70 -7.07 27.02
N GLY A 19 2.77 -5.92 27.71
CA GLY A 19 4.00 -5.20 28.01
C GLY A 19 4.54 -4.33 26.86
N THR A 20 3.95 -4.39 25.65
CA THR A 20 4.39 -3.57 24.51
C THR A 20 4.30 -2.07 24.82
N GLU A 21 3.19 -1.61 25.39
CA GLU A 21 3.01 -0.19 25.71
C GLU A 21 4.00 0.31 26.77
N ASP A 22 4.30 -0.52 27.78
CA ASP A 22 5.27 -0.18 28.82
C ASP A 22 6.69 -0.05 28.25
N GLN A 23 7.08 -0.94 27.33
CA GLN A 23 8.36 -0.84 26.62
C GLN A 23 8.45 0.45 25.80
N LEU A 24 7.38 0.82 25.08
CA LEU A 24 7.35 2.05 24.28
C LEU A 24 7.41 3.32 25.14
N LYS A 25 6.86 3.28 26.35
CA LYS A 25 6.98 4.39 27.32
C LYS A 25 8.36 4.46 27.97
N LYS A 26 9.03 3.33 28.13
CA LYS A 26 10.32 3.22 28.82
C LYS A 26 11.46 3.86 28.02
N GLU A 27 11.54 3.61 26.72
CA GLU A 27 12.66 4.07 25.89
C GLU A 27 12.31 4.12 24.40
N MET A 28 13.15 4.82 23.63
CA MET A 28 13.12 4.73 22.18
C MET A 28 13.30 3.26 21.76
N THR A 29 12.25 2.70 21.15
CA THR A 29 12.23 1.31 20.72
C THR A 29 12.44 1.23 19.22
N VAL A 30 13.19 0.22 18.78
CA VAL A 30 13.35 -0.11 17.37
C VAL A 30 12.30 -1.15 17.02
N ALA A 31 11.54 -0.91 15.95
CA ALA A 31 10.52 -1.84 15.46
C ALA A 31 10.54 -1.91 13.94
N TYR A 32 10.09 -3.03 13.37
CA TYR A 32 10.10 -3.24 11.93
C TYR A 32 8.77 -3.68 11.35
N VAL A 33 8.58 -3.38 10.07
CA VAL A 33 7.54 -3.96 9.21
C VAL A 33 8.25 -4.63 8.02
N GLY A 34 7.91 -5.88 7.75
CA GLY A 34 8.37 -6.61 6.57
C GLY A 34 7.46 -6.33 5.36
N ILE A 35 8.08 -6.15 4.20
CA ILE A 35 7.41 -5.92 2.91
C ILE A 35 8.06 -6.87 1.90
N ASP A 36 7.29 -7.83 1.39
CA ASP A 36 7.75 -8.75 0.35
C ASP A 36 7.55 -8.12 -1.04
N PRO A 37 8.60 -7.65 -1.72
CA PRO A 37 8.46 -7.00 -3.01
C PRO A 37 8.11 -8.04 -4.08
N THR A 38 6.98 -7.84 -4.76
CA THR A 38 6.62 -8.62 -5.96
C THR A 38 6.91 -7.88 -7.26
N ALA A 39 7.30 -6.62 -7.16
CA ALA A 39 7.54 -5.69 -8.26
C ALA A 39 8.50 -4.59 -7.81
N ASP A 40 8.93 -3.75 -8.74
CA ASP A 40 9.74 -2.55 -8.50
C ASP A 40 8.94 -1.37 -7.91
N SER A 41 7.64 -1.57 -7.62
CA SER A 41 6.79 -0.56 -6.98
C SER A 41 5.94 -1.17 -5.86
N LEU A 42 5.70 -0.38 -4.82
CA LEU A 42 4.64 -0.64 -3.86
C LEU A 42 3.28 -0.24 -4.48
N HIS A 43 2.21 -0.82 -3.96
CA HIS A 43 0.83 -0.41 -4.19
C HIS A 43 0.12 -0.04 -2.88
N ILE A 44 -1.08 0.53 -2.95
CA ILE A 44 -1.82 1.03 -1.77
C ILE A 44 -2.09 -0.02 -0.69
N GLY A 45 -2.11 -1.30 -1.03
CA GLY A 45 -2.16 -2.39 -0.05
C GLY A 45 -1.01 -2.37 0.99
N HIS A 46 0.15 -1.78 0.66
CA HIS A 46 1.27 -1.65 1.62
C HIS A 46 1.18 -0.38 2.47
N LEU A 47 0.33 0.59 2.09
CA LEU A 47 0.30 1.90 2.77
C LEU A 47 -0.04 1.77 4.25
N CYS A 48 -0.86 0.81 4.66
CA CYS A 48 -1.19 0.64 6.09
C CYS A 48 0.07 0.36 6.93
N GLY A 49 0.93 -0.57 6.49
CA GLY A 49 2.20 -0.85 7.15
C GLY A 49 3.19 0.31 7.10
N ILE A 50 3.24 1.04 5.98
CA ILE A 50 4.07 2.24 5.82
C ILE A 50 3.61 3.35 6.79
N MET A 51 2.30 3.56 6.92
CA MET A 51 1.73 4.53 7.86
C MET A 51 1.99 4.12 9.31
N MET A 52 1.98 2.82 9.65
CA MET A 52 2.43 2.37 10.97
C MET A 52 3.88 2.78 11.24
N LEU A 53 4.81 2.54 10.31
CA LEU A 53 6.21 2.97 10.45
C LEU A 53 6.31 4.49 10.59
N ARG A 54 5.52 5.25 9.82
CA ARG A 54 5.51 6.71 9.87
C ARG A 54 5.02 7.24 11.21
N HIS A 55 3.91 6.74 11.72
CA HIS A 55 3.42 7.10 13.06
C HIS A 55 4.41 6.69 14.15
N PHE A 56 5.05 5.53 13.99
CA PHE A 56 6.09 5.06 14.90
C PHE A 56 7.28 6.04 14.95
N GLN A 57 7.74 6.51 13.78
CA GLN A 57 8.78 7.52 13.69
C GLN A 57 8.38 8.85 14.31
N ARG A 58 7.16 9.34 14.02
CA ARG A 58 6.63 10.59 14.59
C ARG A 58 6.44 10.54 16.11
N CYS A 59 6.22 9.36 16.67
CA CYS A 59 6.19 9.14 18.12
C CYS A 59 7.58 9.09 18.78
N GLY A 60 8.66 9.29 18.01
CA GLY A 60 10.03 9.32 18.53
C GLY A 60 10.70 7.95 18.57
N HIS A 61 10.12 6.92 17.95
CA HIS A 61 10.70 5.60 17.85
C HIS A 61 11.41 5.38 16.52
N LYS A 62 12.22 4.32 16.40
CA LYS A 62 13.05 4.08 15.21
C LYS A 62 12.46 2.97 14.33
N PRO A 63 11.91 3.30 13.15
CA PRO A 63 11.37 2.31 12.24
C PRO A 63 12.48 1.61 11.43
N ILE A 64 12.29 0.32 11.18
CA ILE A 64 13.00 -0.45 10.18
C ILE A 64 12.00 -0.89 9.11
N ALA A 65 12.24 -0.52 7.85
CA ALA A 65 11.57 -1.13 6.72
C ALA A 65 12.42 -2.33 6.27
N LEU A 66 11.88 -3.55 6.39
CA LEU A 66 12.53 -4.76 5.89
C LEU A 66 11.94 -5.11 4.54
N VAL A 67 12.79 -5.19 3.52
CA VAL A 67 12.43 -5.70 2.20
C VAL A 67 12.74 -7.19 2.16
N GLY A 68 11.73 -7.97 1.81
CA GLY A 68 11.75 -9.43 1.81
C GLY A 68 12.38 -10.02 0.55
N GLY A 69 13.66 -9.77 0.27
CA GLY A 69 14.32 -10.33 -0.90
C GLY A 69 14.36 -11.87 -0.90
N ALA A 70 14.56 -12.50 0.27
CA ALA A 70 14.53 -13.95 0.43
C ALA A 70 13.10 -14.49 0.66
N THR A 71 12.31 -13.84 1.52
CA THR A 71 10.91 -14.23 1.80
C THR A 71 10.02 -14.11 0.57
N GLY A 72 10.26 -13.10 -0.27
CA GLY A 72 9.58 -12.90 -1.54
C GLY A 72 9.79 -14.01 -2.57
N MET A 73 10.94 -14.71 -2.51
CA MET A 73 11.22 -15.88 -3.37
C MET A 73 10.44 -17.14 -2.93
N ILE A 74 10.03 -17.20 -1.67
CA ILE A 74 9.34 -18.35 -1.08
C ILE A 74 7.82 -18.17 -1.23
N GLY A 75 7.33 -16.97 -0.93
CA GLY A 75 5.92 -16.62 -0.95
C GLY A 75 5.22 -16.94 0.38
N ASP A 76 4.54 -15.92 0.91
CA ASP A 76 3.77 -16.05 2.15
C ASP A 76 2.45 -16.83 1.95
N PRO A 77 2.22 -17.94 2.68
CA PRO A 77 0.98 -18.70 2.61
C PRO A 77 -0.23 -18.01 3.25
N SER A 78 -0.07 -16.87 3.94
CA SER A 78 -1.14 -16.15 4.65
C SER A 78 -2.25 -15.59 3.75
N GLY A 79 -2.10 -15.61 2.41
CA GLY A 79 -3.15 -15.10 1.52
C GLY A 79 -3.04 -15.29 0.00
N LYS A 80 -2.12 -16.11 -0.53
CA LYS A 80 -2.00 -16.43 -1.98
C LYS A 80 -1.60 -17.90 -2.21
N SER A 81 -1.97 -18.48 -3.36
CA SER A 81 -1.84 -19.92 -3.67
C SER A 81 -0.76 -20.30 -4.71
N ALA A 82 0.07 -19.36 -5.18
CA ALA A 82 1.03 -19.64 -6.25
C ALA A 82 2.48 -19.42 -5.80
N GLU A 83 3.33 -20.42 -6.10
CA GLU A 83 4.80 -20.29 -6.07
C GLU A 83 5.23 -19.09 -6.93
N ARG A 84 6.16 -18.29 -6.41
CA ARG A 84 6.67 -17.10 -7.11
C ARG A 84 7.96 -17.43 -7.85
N ASN A 85 8.18 -16.73 -8.97
CA ASN A 85 9.43 -16.84 -9.71
C ASN A 85 10.60 -16.27 -8.90
N LEU A 86 11.74 -16.96 -8.94
CA LEU A 86 13.01 -16.49 -8.41
C LEU A 86 13.44 -15.23 -9.19
N LEU A 87 13.56 -14.10 -8.50
CA LEU A 87 14.18 -12.89 -9.04
C LEU A 87 15.71 -13.02 -8.92
N ASP A 88 16.45 -12.59 -9.93
CA ASP A 88 17.91 -12.49 -9.83
C ASP A 88 18.35 -11.33 -8.93
N GLU A 89 19.62 -11.35 -8.48
CA GLU A 89 20.16 -10.36 -7.54
C GLU A 89 20.10 -8.93 -8.10
N ALA A 90 20.30 -8.76 -9.42
CA ALA A 90 20.21 -7.47 -10.08
C ALA A 90 18.79 -6.88 -10.02
N THR A 91 17.78 -7.73 -10.26
CA THR A 91 16.36 -7.33 -10.19
C THR A 91 15.95 -7.03 -8.75
N LEU A 92 16.40 -7.81 -7.78
CA LEU A 92 16.16 -7.53 -6.35
C LEU A 92 16.73 -6.19 -5.93
N GLN A 93 17.97 -5.90 -6.34
CA GLN A 93 18.63 -4.64 -6.05
C GLN A 93 17.91 -3.45 -6.71
N HIS A 94 17.49 -3.59 -7.97
CA HIS A 94 16.68 -2.59 -8.65
C HIS A 94 15.35 -2.32 -7.91
N ASN A 95 14.63 -3.38 -7.54
CA ASN A 95 13.37 -3.25 -6.80
C ASN A 95 13.59 -2.58 -5.44
N LEU A 96 14.66 -2.94 -4.72
CA LEU A 96 15.03 -2.36 -3.43
C LEU A 96 15.26 -0.85 -3.55
N GLU A 97 15.99 -0.40 -4.57
CA GLU A 97 16.26 1.02 -4.83
C GLU A 97 14.99 1.79 -5.18
N CYS A 98 14.12 1.22 -6.01
CA CYS A 98 12.83 1.84 -6.35
C CYS A 98 11.92 1.95 -5.12
N ILE A 99 11.84 0.89 -4.31
CA ILE A 99 11.05 0.87 -3.07
C ILE A 99 11.61 1.86 -2.05
N LYS A 100 12.95 1.96 -1.91
CA LYS A 100 13.58 2.95 -1.03
C LYS A 100 13.12 4.37 -1.37
N LYS A 101 13.18 4.75 -2.64
CA LYS A 101 12.74 6.08 -3.12
C LYS A 101 11.26 6.35 -2.81
N GLN A 102 10.43 5.31 -2.83
CA GLN A 102 9.02 5.45 -2.45
C GLN A 102 8.87 5.64 -0.93
N LEU A 103 9.58 4.84 -0.12
CA LEU A 103 9.54 4.93 1.34
C LEU A 103 10.10 6.25 1.88
N GLU A 104 11.08 6.86 1.20
CA GLU A 104 11.65 8.18 1.55
C GLU A 104 10.60 9.31 1.57
N LYS A 105 9.45 9.13 0.90
CA LYS A 105 8.33 10.08 0.99
C LYS A 105 7.57 9.98 2.32
N PHE A 106 7.66 8.84 2.99
CA PHE A 106 6.92 8.52 4.20
C PHE A 106 7.77 8.52 5.46
N LEU A 107 9.05 8.21 5.34
CA LEU A 107 9.98 8.02 6.44
C LEU A 107 11.22 8.87 6.21
N ASP A 108 11.72 9.44 7.29
CA ASP A 108 13.00 10.15 7.27
C ASP A 108 14.14 9.14 7.41
N PHE A 109 14.91 8.94 6.34
CA PHE A 109 16.10 8.08 6.31
C PHE A 109 17.42 8.87 6.42
N ASN A 110 17.37 10.19 6.18
CA ASN A 110 18.55 10.96 5.77
C ASN A 110 18.95 12.04 6.78
N SER A 111 18.13 12.32 7.80
CA SER A 111 18.52 13.24 8.86
C SER A 111 19.48 12.60 9.88
N ASP A 112 20.12 13.46 10.66
CA ASP A 112 20.93 13.06 11.81
C ASP A 112 20.08 12.70 13.05
N ALA A 113 18.75 12.57 12.89
CA ALA A 113 17.88 12.19 13.99
C ALA A 113 18.22 10.78 14.49
N VAL A 114 18.24 10.59 15.81
CA VAL A 114 18.56 9.30 16.44
C VAL A 114 17.58 8.19 15.98
N ASN A 115 16.37 8.57 15.60
CA ASN A 115 15.32 7.69 15.10
C ASN A 115 15.14 7.74 13.56
N ALA A 116 16.16 8.16 12.81
CA ALA A 116 16.19 8.01 11.37
C ALA A 116 15.95 6.55 10.98
N ALA A 117 15.11 6.34 9.97
CA ALA A 117 14.66 5.04 9.52
C ALA A 117 15.82 4.23 8.94
N THR A 118 15.70 2.90 8.98
CA THR A 118 16.65 2.00 8.35
C THR A 118 15.93 1.11 7.34
N LEU A 119 16.48 1.00 6.13
CA LEU A 119 16.04 0.03 5.13
C LEU A 119 17.01 -1.15 5.15
N VAL A 120 16.50 -2.36 5.25
CA VAL A 120 17.29 -3.61 5.25
C VAL A 120 16.69 -4.60 4.27
N ASN A 121 17.49 -5.54 3.77
CA ASN A 121 17.04 -6.62 2.90
C ASN A 121 17.36 -7.98 3.55
N ASN A 122 16.36 -8.84 3.76
CA ASN A 122 16.63 -10.14 4.38
C ASN A 122 17.45 -11.09 3.52
N TYR A 123 17.57 -10.81 2.23
CA TYR A 123 18.50 -11.51 1.36
C TYR A 123 19.95 -11.44 1.87
N ASP A 124 20.32 -10.34 2.54
CA ASP A 124 21.69 -10.09 3.02
C ASP A 124 22.17 -11.15 4.02
N TRP A 125 21.28 -11.69 4.85
CA TRP A 125 21.63 -12.74 5.82
C TRP A 125 21.11 -14.12 5.43
N MET A 126 20.13 -14.21 4.52
CA MET A 126 19.57 -15.49 4.10
C MET A 126 20.37 -16.15 2.96
N LYS A 127 21.03 -15.38 2.09
CA LYS A 127 21.74 -15.94 0.92
C LYS A 127 22.89 -16.89 1.28
N ASP A 128 23.56 -16.64 2.41
CA ASP A 128 24.66 -17.45 2.91
C ASP A 128 24.22 -18.45 4.01
N PHE A 129 22.93 -18.48 4.35
CA PHE A 129 22.40 -19.35 5.40
C PHE A 129 22.15 -20.75 4.86
N THR A 130 23.15 -21.62 5.01
CA THR A 130 23.05 -23.00 4.50
C THR A 130 21.86 -23.75 5.09
N PHE A 131 21.26 -24.65 4.30
CA PHE A 131 20.12 -25.46 4.75
C PHE A 131 20.41 -26.22 6.05
N LEU A 132 21.61 -26.80 6.20
CA LEU A 132 22.00 -27.52 7.41
C LEU A 132 22.10 -26.59 8.61
N ASP A 133 22.67 -25.39 8.43
CA ASP A 133 22.70 -24.40 9.50
C ASP A 133 21.29 -23.94 9.88
N PHE A 134 20.41 -23.71 8.89
CA PHE A 134 19.04 -23.29 9.13
C PHE A 134 18.26 -24.34 9.91
N ALA A 135 18.31 -25.60 9.49
CA ALA A 135 17.67 -26.70 10.19
C ALA A 135 18.17 -26.85 11.64
N ARG A 136 19.49 -26.70 11.87
CA ARG A 136 20.12 -26.84 13.18
C ARG A 136 19.95 -25.64 14.10
N LYS A 137 19.90 -24.42 13.56
CA LYS A 137 19.82 -23.17 14.35
C LYS A 137 18.36 -22.76 14.58
N VAL A 138 17.52 -22.86 13.56
CA VAL A 138 16.12 -22.39 13.58
C VAL A 138 15.16 -23.57 13.61
N GLY A 139 15.28 -24.51 12.68
CA GLY A 139 14.31 -25.61 12.50
C GLY A 139 14.09 -26.47 13.74
N LYS A 140 15.15 -26.74 14.52
CA LYS A 140 15.04 -27.51 15.78
C LYS A 140 14.23 -26.81 16.87
N LEU A 141 14.09 -25.48 16.80
CA LEU A 141 13.52 -24.67 17.87
C LEU A 141 12.00 -24.59 17.78
N ILE A 142 11.39 -24.83 16.62
CA ILE A 142 9.94 -24.74 16.46
C ILE A 142 9.43 -26.10 15.96
N THR A 143 8.44 -26.65 16.67
CA THR A 143 7.89 -27.97 16.33
C THR A 143 6.91 -27.86 15.16
N VAL A 144 6.79 -28.94 14.38
CA VAL A 144 5.79 -29.02 13.31
C VAL A 144 4.38 -28.80 13.86
N ASN A 145 4.03 -29.37 15.02
CA ASN A 145 2.73 -29.15 15.67
C ASN A 145 2.45 -27.67 15.97
N TYR A 146 3.48 -26.90 16.36
CA TYR A 146 3.34 -25.46 16.59
C TYR A 146 3.03 -24.71 15.29
N MET A 147 3.74 -25.03 14.20
CA MET A 147 3.53 -24.40 12.89
C MET A 147 2.13 -24.71 12.34
N MET A 148 1.71 -25.98 12.42
CA MET A 148 0.40 -26.44 11.97
C MET A 148 -0.77 -25.82 12.75
N ALA A 149 -0.54 -25.36 13.98
CA ALA A 149 -1.56 -24.74 14.81
C ALA A 149 -1.86 -23.28 14.42
N LYS A 150 -1.04 -22.65 13.59
CA LYS A 150 -1.28 -21.27 13.12
C LYS A 150 -2.46 -21.24 12.16
N ASP A 151 -3.35 -20.26 12.33
CA ASP A 151 -4.58 -20.17 11.53
C ASP A 151 -4.31 -20.06 10.02
N SER A 152 -3.26 -19.34 9.62
CA SER A 152 -2.82 -19.22 8.22
C SER A 152 -2.47 -20.58 7.59
N VAL A 153 -1.86 -21.47 8.37
CA VAL A 153 -1.49 -22.82 7.92
C VAL A 153 -2.69 -23.76 8.00
N LYS A 154 -3.40 -23.75 9.12
CA LYS A 154 -4.54 -24.64 9.41
C LYS A 154 -5.64 -24.54 8.33
N LYS A 155 -5.96 -23.33 7.87
CA LYS A 155 -6.97 -23.12 6.82
C LYS A 155 -6.60 -23.79 5.49
N ARG A 156 -5.32 -23.80 5.11
CA ARG A 156 -4.86 -24.48 3.88
C ARG A 156 -4.88 -26.00 3.99
N PHE A 157 -4.58 -26.55 5.17
CA PHE A 157 -4.60 -28.00 5.38
C PHE A 157 -6.00 -28.59 5.56
N ASN A 158 -6.97 -27.79 6.03
CA ASN A 158 -8.34 -28.25 6.25
C ASN A 158 -9.21 -28.31 4.97
N GLY A 159 -8.63 -28.08 3.79
CA GLY A 159 -9.34 -28.22 2.52
C GLY A 159 -10.24 -27.04 2.14
N GLU A 160 -10.16 -25.90 2.84
CA GLU A 160 -10.82 -24.65 2.39
C GLU A 160 -10.23 -24.15 1.05
N TYR A 161 -9.02 -24.61 0.70
CA TYR A 161 -8.35 -24.38 -0.57
C TYR A 161 -7.92 -25.75 -1.14
N ASN A 162 -8.29 -26.06 -2.39
CA ASN A 162 -8.04 -27.36 -3.05
C ASN A 162 -6.55 -27.66 -3.35
N GLU A 163 -5.64 -26.75 -2.99
CA GLU A 163 -4.21 -26.87 -3.20
C GLU A 163 -3.55 -26.97 -1.82
N GLY A 164 -2.94 -28.13 -1.51
CA GLY A 164 -2.13 -28.32 -0.30
C GLY A 164 -0.99 -27.29 -0.19
N MET A 165 -0.23 -27.35 0.90
CA MET A 165 0.91 -26.43 1.13
C MET A 165 2.23 -27.12 0.79
N SER A 166 3.09 -26.46 0.02
CA SER A 166 4.43 -26.98 -0.27
C SER A 166 5.36 -26.84 0.94
N PHE A 167 6.44 -27.63 1.01
CA PHE A 167 7.44 -27.48 2.06
C PHE A 167 8.07 -26.09 2.03
N THR A 168 8.28 -25.52 0.84
CA THR A 168 8.79 -24.16 0.64
C THR A 168 7.90 -23.15 1.36
N GLU A 169 6.60 -23.14 1.07
CA GLU A 169 5.63 -22.24 1.72
C GLU A 169 5.56 -22.48 3.24
N PHE A 170 5.62 -23.74 3.67
CA PHE A 170 5.60 -24.09 5.09
C PHE A 170 6.82 -23.54 5.85
N THR A 171 7.98 -23.42 5.20
CA THR A 171 9.19 -22.85 5.81
C THR A 171 9.17 -21.33 5.92
N TYR A 172 8.27 -20.62 5.23
CA TYR A 172 8.18 -19.16 5.25
C TYR A 172 8.08 -18.59 6.67
N GLN A 173 7.23 -19.20 7.51
CA GLN A 173 7.03 -18.81 8.92
C GLN A 173 8.34 -18.78 9.71
N LEU A 174 9.24 -19.73 9.47
CA LEU A 174 10.52 -19.83 10.17
C LEU A 174 11.52 -18.78 9.69
N ILE A 175 11.48 -18.43 8.40
CA ILE A 175 12.37 -17.44 7.80
C ILE A 175 11.98 -16.04 8.26
N GLN A 176 10.70 -15.67 8.19
CA GLN A 176 10.22 -14.40 8.76
C GLN A 176 10.48 -14.33 10.28
N GLY A 177 10.33 -15.46 10.99
CA GLY A 177 10.69 -15.52 12.40
C GLY A 177 12.19 -15.28 12.66
N TYR A 178 13.06 -15.80 11.80
CA TYR A 178 14.50 -15.57 11.88
C TYR A 178 14.90 -14.13 11.54
N ASP A 179 14.17 -13.45 10.65
CA ASP A 179 14.38 -12.01 10.40
C ASP A 179 14.25 -11.22 11.71
N PHE A 180 13.26 -11.53 12.55
CA PHE A 180 13.12 -10.88 13.85
C PHE A 180 14.32 -11.19 14.77
N VAL A 181 14.80 -12.44 14.80
CA VAL A 181 16.01 -12.80 15.56
C VAL A 181 17.23 -12.00 15.09
N TYR A 182 17.42 -11.89 13.78
CA TYR A 182 18.54 -11.15 13.20
C TYR A 182 18.44 -9.66 13.55
N LEU A 183 17.28 -9.04 13.38
CA LEU A 183 17.06 -7.63 13.69
C LEU A 183 17.17 -7.33 15.19
N ASN A 184 16.70 -8.24 16.04
CA ASN A 184 16.85 -8.13 17.48
C ASN A 184 18.34 -8.10 17.88
N LYS A 185 19.13 -9.03 17.34
CA LYS A 185 20.55 -9.14 17.64
C LYS A 185 21.39 -7.97 17.08
N ASN A 186 21.13 -7.56 15.84
CA ASN A 186 22.00 -6.62 15.12
C ASN A 186 21.54 -5.16 15.20
N TYR A 187 20.25 -4.91 15.45
CA TYR A 187 19.66 -3.57 15.46
C TYR A 187 18.93 -3.25 16.77
N ASN A 188 19.00 -4.11 17.78
CA ASN A 188 18.22 -3.99 19.01
C ASN A 188 16.71 -3.82 18.72
N CYS A 189 16.23 -4.48 17.67
CA CYS A 189 14.82 -4.48 17.29
C CYS A 189 14.01 -5.28 18.31
N LYS A 190 13.07 -4.63 19.00
CA LYS A 190 12.27 -5.25 20.07
C LYS A 190 10.84 -5.50 19.67
N MET A 191 10.36 -4.95 18.56
CA MET A 191 8.97 -5.12 18.14
C MET A 191 8.86 -5.39 16.64
N GLN A 192 7.98 -6.31 16.27
CA GLN A 192 7.54 -6.46 14.88
C GLN A 192 6.10 -5.97 14.76
N MET A 193 5.86 -5.21 13.69
CA MET A 193 4.57 -4.67 13.30
C MET A 193 4.12 -5.28 11.97
N GLY A 194 2.81 -5.40 11.75
CA GLY A 194 2.27 -5.87 10.47
C GLY A 194 0.75 -5.89 10.39
N GLY A 195 0.20 -6.41 9.30
CA GLY A 195 -1.23 -6.70 9.18
C GLY A 195 -1.65 -7.85 10.10
N SER A 196 -2.94 -7.94 10.42
CA SER A 196 -3.44 -9.00 11.31
C SER A 196 -3.35 -10.41 10.75
N ASP A 197 -3.28 -10.55 9.44
CA ASP A 197 -2.92 -11.79 8.74
C ASP A 197 -1.52 -12.30 9.09
N GLN A 198 -0.62 -11.41 9.55
CA GLN A 198 0.76 -11.73 9.90
C GLN A 198 0.96 -12.16 11.36
N TRP A 199 -0.09 -12.13 12.20
CA TRP A 199 0.03 -12.42 13.64
C TRP A 199 0.73 -13.75 13.95
N GLY A 200 0.40 -14.80 13.18
CA GLY A 200 0.99 -16.12 13.35
C GLY A 200 2.50 -16.15 13.10
N ASN A 201 2.97 -15.44 12.07
CA ASN A 201 4.39 -15.36 11.71
C ASN A 201 5.14 -14.45 12.70
N ILE A 202 4.57 -13.30 13.04
CA ILE A 202 5.14 -12.34 14.00
C ILE A 202 5.38 -13.00 15.36
N THR A 203 4.38 -13.71 15.89
CA THR A 203 4.49 -14.42 17.18
C THR A 203 5.46 -15.60 17.13
N THR A 204 5.80 -16.09 15.94
CA THR A 204 6.86 -17.10 15.80
C THR A 204 8.24 -16.47 15.94
N GLY A 205 8.42 -15.24 15.45
CA GLY A 205 9.63 -14.46 15.68
C GLY A 205 9.88 -14.18 17.16
N THR A 206 8.86 -13.77 17.91
CA THR A 206 9.00 -13.56 19.37
C THR A 206 9.36 -14.85 20.11
N GLU A 207 8.75 -15.98 19.72
CA GLU A 207 9.06 -17.30 20.29
C GLU A 207 10.48 -17.77 19.94
N LEU A 208 10.96 -17.51 18.72
CA LEU A 208 12.34 -17.81 18.33
C LEU A 208 13.35 -16.99 19.14
N ILE A 209 13.13 -15.68 19.30
CA ILE A 209 13.98 -14.82 20.14
C ILE A 209 14.05 -15.38 21.57
N ARG A 210 12.91 -15.75 22.15
CA ARG A 210 12.84 -16.34 23.48
C ARG A 210 13.65 -17.64 23.58
N ARG A 211 13.49 -18.56 22.61
CA ARG A 211 14.21 -19.85 22.58
C ARG A 211 15.71 -19.70 22.30
N MET A 212 16.12 -18.63 21.63
CA MET A 212 17.52 -18.30 21.35
C MET A 212 18.17 -17.43 22.43
N GLY A 213 17.42 -17.00 23.45
CA GLY A 213 17.93 -16.21 24.57
C GLY A 213 18.10 -14.71 24.27
N GLY A 214 17.37 -14.16 23.28
CA GLY A 214 17.50 -12.76 22.83
C GLY A 214 16.73 -11.71 23.66
N GLY A 215 16.12 -12.10 24.78
CA GLY A 215 15.42 -11.18 25.68
C GLY A 215 13.99 -10.85 25.23
N ASP A 216 13.52 -9.65 25.57
CA ASP A 216 12.15 -9.21 25.33
C ASP A 216 11.89 -8.90 23.85
N ALA A 217 10.77 -9.42 23.33
CA ALA A 217 10.29 -9.17 21.98
C ALA A 217 8.76 -9.02 21.99
N TYR A 218 8.27 -8.07 21.20
CA TYR A 218 6.89 -7.62 21.18
C TYR A 218 6.29 -7.71 19.78
N ALA A 219 4.96 -7.75 19.73
CA ALA A 219 4.17 -7.86 18.51
C ALA A 219 3.02 -6.88 18.54
N LEU A 220 2.75 -6.23 17.41
CA LEU A 220 1.59 -5.36 17.23
C LEU A 220 1.06 -5.50 15.80
N THR A 221 -0.25 -5.64 15.64
CA THR A 221 -0.87 -5.71 14.31
C THR A 221 -1.92 -4.63 14.09
N CYS A 222 -2.09 -4.26 12.82
CA CYS A 222 -3.20 -3.45 12.35
C CYS A 222 -4.27 -4.32 11.68
N PRO A 223 -5.53 -3.86 11.64
CA PRO A 223 -6.58 -4.59 10.95
C PRO A 223 -6.33 -4.65 9.45
N LEU A 224 -6.78 -5.74 8.83
CA LEU A 224 -6.86 -5.82 7.38
C LEU A 224 -7.78 -4.71 6.86
N ILE A 225 -7.26 -3.90 5.95
CA ILE A 225 -8.07 -2.84 5.34
C ILE A 225 -8.99 -3.49 4.30
N THR A 226 -10.28 -3.27 4.50
CA THR A 226 -11.36 -3.71 3.62
C THR A 226 -12.20 -2.50 3.21
N LYS A 227 -12.86 -2.60 2.06
CA LYS A 227 -13.93 -1.68 1.69
C LYS A 227 -15.23 -2.06 2.41
N ALA A 228 -16.17 -1.12 2.50
CA ALA A 228 -17.47 -1.37 3.12
C ALA A 228 -18.26 -2.51 2.45
N ASP A 229 -18.00 -2.77 1.16
CA ASP A 229 -18.58 -3.88 0.39
C ASP A 229 -17.95 -5.26 0.67
N GLY A 230 -16.96 -5.33 1.59
CA GLY A 230 -16.25 -6.56 1.95
C GLY A 230 -15.10 -6.93 1.01
N THR A 231 -14.89 -6.20 -0.10
CA THR A 231 -13.77 -6.44 -1.01
C THR A 231 -12.44 -5.97 -0.40
N LYS A 232 -11.34 -6.58 -0.87
CA LYS A 232 -9.99 -6.23 -0.42
C LYS A 232 -9.65 -4.80 -0.84
N PHE A 233 -9.11 -4.02 0.12
CA PHE A 233 -8.56 -2.71 -0.17
C PHE A 233 -7.40 -2.82 -1.16
N GLY A 234 -7.35 -1.90 -2.13
CA GLY A 234 -6.27 -1.87 -3.12
C GLY A 234 -6.42 -2.77 -4.34
N LYS A 235 -7.45 -3.63 -4.39
CA LYS A 235 -7.85 -4.30 -5.62
C LYS A 235 -9.02 -3.56 -6.27
N THR A 236 -8.79 -3.17 -7.51
CA THR A 236 -9.82 -2.64 -8.43
C THR A 236 -10.04 -3.65 -9.55
N GLU A 237 -11.09 -3.47 -10.35
CA GLU A 237 -11.33 -4.31 -11.54
C GLU A 237 -10.14 -4.24 -12.52
N SER A 238 -9.45 -3.11 -12.57
CA SER A 238 -8.24 -2.88 -13.38
C SER A 238 -6.93 -3.31 -12.71
N GLY A 239 -6.99 -3.94 -11.52
CA GLY A 239 -5.82 -4.44 -10.80
C GLY A 239 -5.42 -3.59 -9.58
N ASN A 240 -4.12 -3.55 -9.29
CA ASN A 240 -3.57 -2.82 -8.14
C ASN A 240 -3.45 -1.32 -8.45
N ILE A 241 -3.70 -0.48 -7.43
CA ILE A 241 -3.36 0.95 -7.47
C ILE A 241 -1.94 1.13 -6.94
N TRP A 242 -1.01 1.41 -7.85
CA TRP A 242 0.42 1.50 -7.58
C TRP A 242 0.81 2.89 -7.07
N LEU A 243 1.93 2.97 -6.33
CA LEU A 243 2.50 4.25 -5.88
C LEU A 243 3.38 4.89 -6.95
N ASP A 244 3.96 4.09 -7.85
CA ASP A 244 4.75 4.60 -8.97
C ASP A 244 3.84 5.06 -10.11
N ARG A 245 4.12 6.28 -10.59
CA ARG A 245 3.40 6.93 -11.70
C ARG A 245 3.44 6.12 -13.00
N ARG A 246 4.45 5.27 -13.19
CA ARG A 246 4.59 4.39 -14.36
C ARG A 246 3.48 3.33 -14.44
N TYR A 247 2.94 2.92 -13.30
CA TYR A 247 1.89 1.90 -13.22
C TYR A 247 0.52 2.47 -12.90
N THR A 248 0.46 3.60 -12.19
CA THR A 248 -0.80 4.30 -11.93
C THR A 248 -0.51 5.80 -11.96
N SER A 249 -1.07 6.50 -12.95
CA SER A 249 -0.89 7.95 -13.05
C SER A 249 -1.38 8.66 -11.79
N PRO A 250 -0.83 9.84 -11.47
CA PRO A 250 -1.33 10.63 -10.35
C PRO A 250 -2.81 10.96 -10.44
N TYR A 251 -3.35 11.14 -11.65
CA TYR A 251 -4.78 11.34 -11.88
C TYR A 251 -5.60 10.12 -11.47
N LYS A 252 -5.26 8.91 -11.95
CA LYS A 252 -5.93 7.67 -11.56
C LYS A 252 -5.80 7.40 -10.06
N PHE A 253 -4.63 7.68 -9.48
CA PHE A 253 -4.39 7.58 -8.05
C PHE A 253 -5.30 8.53 -7.27
N TYR A 254 -5.36 9.80 -7.65
CA TYR A 254 -6.24 10.81 -7.07
C TYR A 254 -7.72 10.40 -7.17
N GLN A 255 -8.16 9.96 -8.36
CA GLN A 255 -9.53 9.53 -8.62
C GLN A 255 -9.92 8.33 -7.76
N PHE A 256 -9.01 7.38 -7.51
CA PHE A 256 -9.28 6.26 -6.61
C PHE A 256 -9.70 6.76 -5.22
N TRP A 257 -8.93 7.67 -4.63
CA TRP A 257 -9.22 8.23 -3.30
C TRP A 257 -10.43 9.15 -3.29
N LEU A 258 -10.65 9.91 -4.36
CA LEU A 258 -11.82 10.75 -4.49
C LEU A 258 -13.09 9.89 -4.50
N ASN A 259 -13.05 8.71 -5.13
CA ASN A 259 -14.20 7.84 -5.36
C ASN A 259 -14.47 6.80 -4.27
N VAL A 260 -13.81 6.88 -3.12
CA VAL A 260 -14.16 6.05 -1.96
C VAL A 260 -15.53 6.44 -1.39
N SER A 261 -16.24 5.47 -0.81
CA SER A 261 -17.53 5.68 -0.15
C SER A 261 -17.40 6.62 1.06
N ASP A 262 -18.49 7.27 1.48
CA ASP A 262 -18.48 8.12 2.69
C ASP A 262 -18.04 7.33 3.94
N VAL A 263 -18.49 6.08 4.05
CA VAL A 263 -18.14 5.16 5.15
C VAL A 263 -16.64 4.85 5.17
N ASP A 264 -16.09 4.54 4.00
CA ASP A 264 -14.66 4.24 3.87
C ASP A 264 -13.81 5.50 4.05
N ALA A 265 -14.27 6.66 3.55
CA ALA A 265 -13.58 7.94 3.71
C ALA A 265 -13.35 8.28 5.19
N GLN A 266 -14.35 8.06 6.05
CA GLN A 266 -14.25 8.29 7.50
C GLN A 266 -13.20 7.39 8.18
N ARG A 267 -12.98 6.17 7.66
CA ARG A 267 -11.94 5.26 8.16
C ARG A 267 -10.58 5.63 7.58
N TYR A 268 -10.52 5.83 6.27
CA TYR A 268 -9.28 6.00 5.52
C TYR A 268 -8.61 7.33 5.83
N ILE A 269 -9.38 8.39 6.11
CA ILE A 269 -8.82 9.66 6.55
C ILE A 269 -7.97 9.50 7.82
N LYS A 270 -8.40 8.64 8.76
CA LYS A 270 -7.68 8.38 10.00
C LYS A 270 -6.40 7.57 9.77
N ILE A 271 -6.41 6.67 8.79
CA ILE A 271 -5.33 5.70 8.55
C ILE A 271 -4.24 6.28 7.65
N PHE A 272 -4.61 6.99 6.59
CA PHE A 272 -3.69 7.33 5.49
C PHE A 272 -3.26 8.81 5.47
N THR A 273 -3.67 9.60 6.45
CA THR A 273 -3.29 11.02 6.52
C THR A 273 -2.58 11.38 7.82
N ASN A 274 -1.90 12.52 7.81
CA ASN A 274 -1.18 13.03 8.99
C ASN A 274 -2.02 13.90 9.90
N ILE A 275 -3.31 14.09 9.60
CA ILE A 275 -4.18 14.99 10.33
C ILE A 275 -4.24 14.60 11.80
N GLU A 276 -4.39 15.62 12.65
CA GLU A 276 -4.51 15.44 14.08
C GLU A 276 -5.93 15.01 14.44
N GLN A 277 -6.08 14.37 15.61
CA GLN A 277 -7.34 13.76 16.02
C GLN A 277 -8.50 14.77 16.06
N ASP A 278 -8.27 15.96 16.60
CA ASP A 278 -9.31 17.00 16.72
C ASP A 278 -9.73 17.52 15.35
N GLU A 279 -8.77 17.80 14.46
CA GLU A 279 -9.04 18.20 13.08
C GLU A 279 -9.80 17.10 12.31
N CYS A 280 -9.42 15.84 12.51
CA CYS A 280 -10.11 14.69 11.91
C CYS A 280 -11.57 14.60 12.36
N ASN A 281 -11.82 14.76 13.66
CA ASN A 281 -13.15 14.66 14.21
C ASN A 281 -14.04 15.80 13.69
N LEU A 282 -13.52 17.02 13.68
CA LEU A 282 -14.22 18.18 13.10
C LEU A 282 -14.57 17.96 11.62
N LEU A 283 -13.60 17.48 10.82
CA LEU A 283 -13.82 17.23 9.40
C LEU A 283 -14.88 16.14 9.15
N ILE A 284 -14.91 15.10 9.99
CA ILE A 284 -15.94 14.06 9.94
C ILE A 284 -17.32 14.64 10.29
N GLU A 285 -17.41 15.47 11.32
CA GLU A 285 -18.66 16.15 11.71
C GLU A 285 -19.19 17.07 10.60
N GLU A 286 -18.32 17.86 9.97
CA GLU A 286 -18.69 18.73 8.86
C GLU A 286 -19.16 17.93 7.64
N HIS A 287 -18.44 16.85 7.31
CA HIS A 287 -18.84 15.98 6.21
C HIS A 287 -20.20 15.33 6.47
N ASN A 288 -20.48 14.88 7.69
CA ASN A 288 -21.78 14.28 8.03
C ASN A 288 -22.95 15.27 7.89
N LYS A 289 -22.72 16.58 8.05
CA LYS A 289 -23.74 17.62 7.81
C LYS A 289 -24.01 17.83 6.32
N ALA A 290 -23.02 17.66 5.46
CA ALA A 290 -23.12 17.89 4.02
C ALA A 290 -22.32 16.86 3.19
N PRO A 291 -22.73 15.58 3.15
CA PRO A 291 -21.95 14.52 2.49
C PRO A 291 -21.73 14.77 0.99
N HIS A 292 -22.69 15.42 0.33
CA HIS A 292 -22.63 15.80 -1.08
C HIS A 292 -21.42 16.70 -1.44
N LEU A 293 -20.84 17.41 -0.47
CA LEU A 293 -19.64 18.22 -0.69
C LEU A 293 -18.35 17.38 -0.79
N ARG A 294 -18.41 16.11 -0.36
CA ARG A 294 -17.31 15.13 -0.39
C ARG A 294 -16.04 15.61 0.32
N LEU A 295 -16.21 16.33 1.44
CA LEU A 295 -15.10 16.94 2.19
C LEU A 295 -14.01 15.92 2.58
N LEU A 296 -14.40 14.76 3.10
CA LEU A 296 -13.46 13.70 3.50
C LEU A 296 -12.70 13.14 2.30
N GLN A 297 -13.40 12.81 1.21
CA GLN A 297 -12.76 12.26 0.01
C GLN A 297 -11.80 13.27 -0.62
N LYS A 298 -12.18 14.55 -0.70
CA LYS A 298 -11.31 15.60 -1.22
C LYS A 298 -10.06 15.78 -0.37
N ARG A 299 -10.20 15.79 0.96
CA ARG A 299 -9.05 15.90 1.88
C ARG A 299 -8.15 14.67 1.80
N LEU A 300 -8.74 13.47 1.83
CA LEU A 300 -8.01 12.21 1.72
C LEU A 300 -7.24 12.13 0.38
N ALA A 301 -7.92 12.41 -0.73
CA ALA A 301 -7.31 12.39 -2.05
C ALA A 301 -6.19 13.42 -2.17
N LYS A 302 -6.36 14.61 -1.58
CA LYS A 302 -5.28 15.61 -1.50
C LYS A 302 -4.08 15.08 -0.73
N ASP A 303 -4.26 14.75 0.55
CA ASP A 303 -3.15 14.44 1.45
C ASP A 303 -2.36 13.22 0.98
N VAL A 304 -3.04 12.17 0.50
CA VAL A 304 -2.36 10.96 0.03
C VAL A 304 -1.70 11.15 -1.33
N THR A 305 -2.32 11.89 -2.26
CA THR A 305 -1.69 12.18 -3.58
C THR A 305 -0.44 13.03 -3.40
N ILE A 306 -0.47 14.04 -2.52
CA ILE A 306 0.70 14.86 -2.22
C ILE A 306 1.81 14.01 -1.60
N MET A 307 1.47 13.13 -0.66
CA MET A 307 2.43 12.26 0.01
C MET A 307 3.09 11.26 -0.95
N VAL A 308 2.32 10.70 -1.88
CA VAL A 308 2.80 9.66 -2.82
C VAL A 308 3.46 10.26 -4.06
N HIS A 309 2.94 11.36 -4.59
CA HIS A 309 3.38 11.95 -5.85
C HIS A 309 4.03 13.32 -5.60
N SER A 310 3.23 14.38 -5.57
CA SER A 310 3.64 15.76 -5.25
C SER A 310 2.41 16.68 -5.16
N GLU A 311 2.60 17.91 -4.68
CA GLU A 311 1.56 18.95 -4.74
C GLU A 311 1.24 19.39 -6.17
N GLU A 312 2.25 19.45 -7.04
CA GLU A 312 2.05 19.72 -8.47
C GLU A 312 1.18 18.66 -9.14
N ASP A 313 1.47 17.38 -8.89
CA ASP A 313 0.70 16.26 -9.44
C ASP A 313 -0.75 16.25 -8.93
N TYR A 314 -0.97 16.62 -7.66
CA TYR A 314 -2.32 16.80 -7.11
C TYR A 314 -3.08 17.92 -7.85
N ASN A 315 -2.47 19.10 -8.00
CA ASN A 315 -3.11 20.24 -8.67
C ASN A 315 -3.46 19.90 -10.13
N LYS A 316 -2.55 19.25 -10.86
CA LYS A 316 -2.82 18.73 -12.22
C LYS A 316 -3.98 17.74 -12.24
N SER A 317 -4.05 16.83 -11.26
CA SER A 317 -5.13 15.85 -11.16
C SER A 317 -6.49 16.51 -10.88
N VAL A 318 -6.53 17.56 -10.06
CA VAL A 318 -7.74 18.36 -9.81
C VAL A 318 -8.17 19.11 -11.07
N GLU A 319 -7.23 19.73 -11.78
CA GLU A 319 -7.50 20.41 -13.05
C GLU A 319 -8.04 19.44 -14.10
N ALA A 320 -7.38 18.31 -14.29
CA ALA A 320 -7.80 17.22 -15.17
C ALA A 320 -9.22 16.72 -14.86
N SER A 321 -9.58 16.62 -13.58
CA SER A 321 -10.93 16.22 -13.16
C SER A 321 -12.00 17.24 -13.54
N ASN A 322 -11.65 18.53 -13.56
CA ASN A 322 -12.56 19.60 -13.98
C ASN A 322 -12.70 19.67 -15.50
N ILE A 323 -11.80 19.04 -16.28
CA ILE A 323 -11.85 19.11 -17.74
C ILE A 323 -13.07 18.38 -18.32
N LEU A 324 -13.43 17.20 -17.80
CA LEU A 324 -14.59 16.44 -18.27
C LEU A 324 -15.94 17.05 -17.89
N PHE A 325 -16.00 17.72 -16.73
CA PHE A 325 -17.26 18.11 -16.09
C PHE A 325 -17.44 19.62 -15.92
N GLY A 326 -16.45 20.43 -16.32
CA GLY A 326 -16.47 21.89 -16.22
C GLY A 326 -16.30 22.58 -17.56
N ASN A 327 -16.35 23.93 -17.53
CA ASN A 327 -16.05 24.77 -18.68
C ASN A 327 -14.54 24.86 -18.89
N SER A 328 -13.93 23.76 -19.33
CA SER A 328 -12.49 23.70 -19.60
C SER A 328 -12.12 24.55 -20.82
N THR A 329 -10.97 25.22 -20.74
CA THR A 329 -10.44 25.99 -21.87
C THR A 329 -9.48 25.11 -22.70
N ALA A 330 -9.31 25.45 -23.97
CA ALA A 330 -8.33 24.80 -24.84
C ALA A 330 -6.91 24.85 -24.25
N GLU A 331 -6.58 25.91 -23.52
CA GLU A 331 -5.30 26.10 -22.85
C GLU A 331 -5.06 25.03 -21.77
N GLN A 332 -6.09 24.66 -20.99
CA GLN A 332 -5.98 23.61 -19.97
C GLN A 332 -5.73 22.24 -20.59
N LEU A 333 -6.37 21.94 -21.73
CA LEU A 333 -6.13 20.70 -22.47
C LEU A 333 -4.69 20.61 -23.00
N HIS A 334 -4.11 21.73 -23.43
CA HIS A 334 -2.72 21.78 -23.91
C HIS A 334 -1.69 21.62 -22.79
N ASN A 335 -2.05 21.90 -21.54
CA ASN A 335 -1.15 21.78 -20.39
C ASN A 335 -1.11 20.36 -19.79
N LEU A 336 -2.00 19.45 -20.22
CA LEU A 336 -1.96 18.06 -19.78
C LEU A 336 -0.85 17.29 -20.49
N ASP A 337 -0.16 16.43 -19.74
CA ASP A 337 0.68 15.41 -20.35
C ASP A 337 -0.19 14.33 -21.02
N GLU A 338 0.39 13.62 -22.00
CA GLU A 338 -0.31 12.61 -22.80
C GLU A 338 -0.94 11.51 -21.93
N THR A 339 -0.27 11.07 -20.86
CA THR A 339 -0.79 10.01 -19.99
C THR A 339 -2.02 10.49 -19.22
N THR A 340 -1.94 11.68 -18.61
CA THR A 340 -3.09 12.29 -17.92
C THR A 340 -4.25 12.52 -18.88
N LEU A 341 -4.00 13.01 -20.10
CA LEU A 341 -5.03 13.21 -21.11
C LEU A 341 -5.74 11.90 -21.45
N LEU A 342 -4.99 10.83 -21.74
CA LEU A 342 -5.55 9.52 -22.04
C LEU A 342 -6.34 8.93 -20.86
N ASP A 343 -5.87 9.14 -19.63
CA ASP A 343 -6.55 8.66 -18.44
C ASP A 343 -7.84 9.43 -18.12
N VAL A 344 -7.89 10.74 -18.40
CA VAL A 344 -9.10 11.56 -18.29
C VAL A 344 -10.18 11.02 -19.23
N PHE A 345 -9.82 10.66 -20.46
CA PHE A 345 -10.77 10.08 -21.43
C PHE A 345 -10.97 8.57 -21.26
N ASP A 346 -10.42 7.96 -20.21
CA ASP A 346 -10.64 6.54 -19.92
C ASP A 346 -12.10 6.33 -19.47
N GLY A 347 -12.77 5.34 -20.06
CA GLY A 347 -14.22 5.14 -19.89
C GLY A 347 -15.13 6.12 -20.65
N VAL A 348 -14.60 7.15 -21.33
CA VAL A 348 -15.36 7.99 -22.26
C VAL A 348 -15.49 7.28 -23.62
N PRO A 349 -16.67 7.29 -24.28
CA PRO A 349 -16.82 6.75 -25.62
C PRO A 349 -15.82 7.40 -26.58
N ARG A 350 -15.06 6.56 -27.30
CA ARG A 350 -14.02 6.96 -28.25
C ARG A 350 -14.39 6.50 -29.64
N VAL A 351 -14.04 7.29 -30.64
CA VAL A 351 -14.17 6.92 -32.05
C VAL A 351 -12.84 7.11 -32.73
N GLU A 352 -12.38 6.07 -33.42
CA GLU A 352 -11.20 6.15 -34.28
C GLU A 352 -11.59 6.78 -35.61
N ILE A 353 -10.76 7.71 -36.07
CA ILE A 353 -11.03 8.51 -37.27
C ILE A 353 -9.78 8.53 -38.12
N ASP A 354 -9.96 8.45 -39.44
CA ASP A 354 -8.85 8.59 -40.37
C ASP A 354 -8.24 9.99 -40.26
N ARG A 355 -6.92 10.06 -40.14
CA ARG A 355 -6.16 11.31 -40.08
C ARG A 355 -6.35 12.14 -41.35
N GLU A 356 -6.49 11.51 -42.52
CA GLU A 356 -6.74 12.21 -43.79
C GLU A 356 -8.10 12.90 -43.80
N ALA A 357 -9.12 12.33 -43.14
CA ALA A 357 -10.42 12.97 -42.98
C ALA A 357 -10.30 14.27 -42.18
N ILE A 358 -9.47 14.30 -41.13
CA ILE A 358 -9.22 15.54 -40.37
C ILE A 358 -8.44 16.57 -41.21
N ILE A 359 -7.37 16.14 -41.89
CA ILE A 359 -6.49 17.04 -42.68
C ILE A 359 -7.24 17.67 -43.87
N SER A 360 -8.10 16.89 -44.54
CA SER A 360 -8.88 17.35 -45.70
C SER A 360 -9.97 18.37 -45.37
N GLY A 361 -10.27 18.56 -44.07
CA GLY A 361 -11.26 19.52 -43.60
C GLY A 361 -12.69 18.99 -43.66
N VAL A 362 -13.12 18.29 -42.62
CA VAL A 362 -14.53 17.86 -42.48
C VAL A 362 -15.33 18.96 -41.77
N GLY A 363 -16.52 19.26 -42.29
CA GLY A 363 -17.46 20.16 -41.62
C GLY A 363 -17.97 19.57 -40.30
N LEU A 364 -18.11 20.41 -39.26
CA LEU A 364 -18.48 19.97 -37.90
C LEU A 364 -19.77 19.13 -37.84
N ILE A 365 -20.79 19.46 -38.63
CA ILE A 365 -22.06 18.71 -38.63
C ILE A 365 -21.88 17.28 -39.19
N PRO A 366 -21.35 17.09 -40.42
CA PRO A 366 -20.97 15.76 -40.89
C PRO A 366 -20.01 15.01 -39.96
N PHE A 367 -19.10 15.73 -39.30
CA PHE A 367 -18.15 15.13 -38.36
C PHE A 367 -18.86 14.52 -37.14
N LEU A 368 -19.79 15.25 -36.52
CA LEU A 368 -20.53 14.80 -35.35
C LEU A 368 -21.57 13.72 -35.66
N SER A 369 -22.14 13.70 -36.87
CA SER A 369 -23.15 12.70 -37.26
C SER A 369 -22.60 11.54 -38.06
N ASP A 370 -22.06 11.79 -39.25
CA ASP A 370 -21.81 10.75 -40.25
C ASP A 370 -20.51 9.99 -40.00
N ILE A 371 -19.51 10.68 -39.43
CA ILE A 371 -18.18 10.11 -39.21
C ILE A 371 -18.07 9.52 -37.81
N THR A 372 -18.45 10.29 -36.78
CA THR A 372 -18.28 9.84 -35.39
C THR A 372 -19.52 9.18 -34.80
N ASN A 373 -20.70 9.33 -35.40
CA ASN A 373 -21.98 8.87 -34.83
C ASN A 373 -22.22 9.34 -33.38
N ILE A 374 -21.55 10.41 -32.93
CA ILE A 374 -21.77 11.01 -31.60
C ILE A 374 -23.22 11.51 -31.53
N LEU A 375 -23.73 12.05 -32.63
CA LEU A 375 -25.12 12.44 -32.79
C LEU A 375 -25.78 11.59 -33.88
N PRO A 376 -27.04 11.15 -33.69
CA PRO A 376 -27.67 10.17 -34.58
C PRO A 376 -28.07 10.76 -35.94
N SER A 377 -28.06 12.10 -36.09
CA SER A 377 -28.33 12.74 -37.39
C SER A 377 -27.77 14.16 -37.51
N LYS A 378 -27.57 14.62 -38.74
CA LYS A 378 -27.23 16.03 -39.06
C LYS A 378 -28.26 17.02 -38.53
N GLY A 379 -29.54 16.64 -38.49
CA GLY A 379 -30.63 17.49 -38.01
C GLY A 379 -30.50 17.78 -36.52
N GLU A 380 -30.16 16.75 -35.74
CA GLU A 380 -29.92 16.87 -34.30
C GLU A 380 -28.64 17.65 -33.99
N ALA A 381 -27.57 17.42 -34.74
CA ALA A 381 -26.33 18.22 -34.65
C ALA A 381 -26.58 19.72 -34.85
N ARG A 382 -27.37 20.10 -35.87
CA ARG A 382 -27.72 21.51 -36.08
C ARG A 382 -28.51 22.11 -34.93
N LYS A 383 -29.47 21.35 -34.39
CA LYS A 383 -30.31 21.81 -33.28
C LYS A 383 -29.47 22.07 -32.02
N LEU A 384 -28.55 21.16 -31.69
CA LEU A 384 -27.70 21.28 -30.50
C LEU A 384 -26.63 22.37 -30.61
N ILE A 385 -26.12 22.66 -31.81
CA ILE A 385 -25.16 23.76 -32.01
C ILE A 385 -25.84 25.14 -31.88
N GLN A 386 -27.14 25.23 -32.16
CA GLN A 386 -27.90 26.48 -32.11
C GLN A 386 -28.49 26.80 -30.74
N SER A 387 -28.59 25.80 -29.85
CA SER A 387 -29.01 25.94 -28.44
C SER A 387 -27.81 26.24 -27.56
#